data_AF-A0A2A3E2X6-F1
#
_entry.id   AF-A0A2A3E2X6-F1
#
_cell.length_a   1.000
_cell.length_b   1.000
_cell.length_c   1.000
_cell.angle_alpha   90.00
_cell.angle_beta   90.00
_cell.angle_gamma   90.00
#
_symmetry.space_group_name_H-M   'P 1'
#
loop_
_entity.id
_entity.type
_entity.pdbx_description
1 polymer ?
#
loop_
_entity_poly.entity_id
_entity_poly.type
_entity_poly.pdbx_seq_one_letter_code
_entity_poly.pdbx_strand_id
1 'polypeptide(L)'
;MSLTMRNVAFSTLIVISSAFFVNSFPDGAPVDTCVKPSKANEPNHGQARSQPVQTSPYTFIASSSQYGPGSQITVTISGSSFKGFFLQARDPDTDSWIGSWAQTDNTNTHPECSAVTHADPYVKQHATLIWNAPPNARGRVYFT
;
A
#
# COMPACT_ATOMS: atom_id res chain seq x y z
N MET A 1 -4.19 28.46 -44.98
CA MET A 1 -4.05 28.67 -43.51
C MET A 1 -5.17 28.04 -42.69
N SER A 2 -6.43 28.01 -43.16
CA SER A 2 -7.59 27.53 -42.36
C SER A 2 -7.60 26.01 -42.05
N LEU A 3 -7.27 25.14 -43.02
CA LEU A 3 -7.29 23.68 -42.82
C LEU A 3 -6.17 23.18 -41.90
N THR A 4 -4.98 23.78 -41.99
CA THR A 4 -3.81 23.42 -41.17
C THR A 4 -4.01 23.78 -39.70
N MET A 5 -4.60 24.95 -39.41
CA MET A 5 -4.98 25.35 -38.04
C MET A 5 -6.04 24.43 -37.43
N ARG A 6 -7.01 23.94 -38.22
CA ARG A 6 -8.08 23.05 -37.74
C ARG A 6 -7.56 21.67 -37.36
N ASN A 7 -6.59 21.13 -38.12
CA ASN A 7 -5.95 19.85 -37.81
C ASN A 7 -5.05 19.95 -36.58
N VAL A 8 -4.32 21.06 -36.41
CA VAL A 8 -3.51 21.29 -35.21
C VAL A 8 -4.41 21.40 -33.97
N ALA A 9 -5.52 22.15 -34.05
CA ALA A 9 -6.48 22.30 -32.96
C ALA A 9 -7.12 20.95 -32.55
N PHE A 10 -7.54 20.13 -33.52
CA PHE A 10 -8.07 18.79 -33.24
C PHE A 10 -7.03 17.88 -32.58
N SER A 11 -5.80 17.86 -33.10
CA SER A 11 -4.71 17.07 -32.51
C SER A 11 -4.38 17.51 -31.09
N THR A 12 -4.37 18.83 -30.81
CA THR A 12 -4.18 19.32 -29.44
C THR A 12 -5.32 18.93 -28.50
N LEU A 13 -6.57 18.94 -28.97
CA LEU A 13 -7.73 18.55 -28.16
C LEU A 13 -7.70 17.06 -27.80
N ILE A 14 -7.28 16.22 -28.74
CA ILE A 14 -7.10 14.76 -28.53
C ILE A 14 -5.99 14.52 -27.50
N VAL A 15 -4.83 15.16 -27.64
CA VAL A 15 -3.71 15.01 -26.69
C VAL A 15 -4.09 15.48 -25.27
N ILE A 16 -4.82 16.59 -25.16
CA ILE A 16 -5.34 17.09 -23.87
C ILE A 16 -6.35 16.10 -23.27
N SER A 17 -7.25 15.53 -24.09
CA SER A 17 -8.24 14.55 -23.61
C SER A 17 -7.60 13.26 -23.09
N SER A 18 -6.51 12.79 -23.72
CA SER A 18 -5.78 11.60 -23.29
C SER A 18 -5.06 11.78 -21.95
N ALA A 19 -4.73 13.01 -21.55
CA ALA A 19 -4.09 13.30 -20.27
C ALA A 19 -5.03 13.11 -19.06
N PHE A 20 -6.35 13.00 -19.27
CA PHE A 20 -7.33 12.80 -18.20
C PHE A 20 -7.58 11.32 -17.86
N PHE A 21 -7.03 10.36 -18.60
CA PHE A 21 -7.24 8.92 -18.38
C PHE A 21 -6.11 8.28 -17.54
N VAL A 22 -5.65 8.97 -16.50
CA VAL A 22 -4.74 8.35 -15.53
C VAL A 22 -5.59 7.73 -14.42
N ASN A 23 -5.79 6.41 -14.47
CA ASN A 23 -6.49 5.69 -13.41
C ASN A 23 -5.54 5.52 -12.22
N SER A 24 -5.84 6.16 -11.10
CA SER A 24 -5.22 5.86 -9.81
C SER A 24 -6.01 4.77 -9.08
N PHE A 25 -5.49 4.31 -7.94
CA PHE A 25 -6.16 3.39 -7.03
C PHE A 25 -6.67 4.14 -5.79
N PRO A 26 -7.76 4.94 -5.91
CA PRO A 26 -8.25 5.77 -4.82
C PRO A 26 -8.83 4.96 -3.65
N ASP A 27 -9.13 3.68 -3.89
CA ASP A 27 -9.76 2.72 -2.98
C ASP A 27 -8.78 1.64 -2.48
N GLY A 28 -7.48 1.78 -2.73
CA GLY A 28 -6.49 0.83 -2.25
C GLY A 28 -5.71 0.09 -3.32
N ALA A 29 -4.53 -0.39 -2.96
CA ALA A 29 -3.75 -1.23 -3.85
C ALA A 29 -4.49 -2.55 -4.18
N PRO A 30 -4.49 -3.01 -5.43
CA PRO A 30 -5.15 -4.26 -5.82
C PRO A 30 -4.40 -5.48 -5.27
N VAL A 31 -5.10 -6.62 -5.16
CA VAL A 31 -4.52 -7.90 -4.71
C VAL A 31 -3.28 -8.30 -5.52
N ASP A 32 -3.21 -7.95 -6.81
CA ASP A 32 -2.05 -8.23 -7.67
C ASP A 32 -0.73 -7.66 -7.13
N THR A 33 -0.79 -6.69 -6.21
CA THR A 33 0.38 -6.18 -5.47
C THR A 33 1.05 -7.29 -4.64
N CYS A 34 0.30 -8.31 -4.22
CA CYS A 34 0.80 -9.45 -3.46
C CYS A 34 1.57 -10.47 -4.30
N VAL A 35 1.33 -10.56 -5.61
CA VAL A 35 1.71 -11.72 -6.46
C VAL A 35 3.19 -11.68 -6.91
N LYS A 36 4.09 -11.05 -6.14
CA LYS A 36 5.52 -11.04 -6.45
C LYS A 36 6.32 -11.86 -5.43
N PRO A 37 6.44 -13.20 -5.63
CA PRO A 37 7.23 -14.08 -4.76
C PRO A 37 8.69 -13.64 -4.60
N SER A 38 9.25 -12.98 -5.62
CA SER A 38 10.65 -12.55 -5.62
C SER A 38 10.85 -11.09 -5.18
N LYS A 39 9.77 -10.33 -4.94
CA LYS A 39 9.81 -8.88 -4.67
C LYS A 39 8.69 -8.46 -3.71
N ALA A 40 8.92 -8.64 -2.42
CA ALA A 40 8.01 -8.17 -1.37
C ALA A 40 7.74 -6.67 -1.51
N ASN A 41 6.46 -6.27 -1.49
CA ASN A 41 6.01 -4.87 -1.51
C ASN A 41 6.64 -3.98 -2.58
N GLU A 42 6.94 -4.53 -3.77
CA GLU A 42 7.41 -3.75 -4.90
C GLU A 42 6.26 -3.49 -5.89
N PRO A 43 5.54 -2.35 -5.79
CA PRO A 43 4.44 -2.04 -6.69
C PRO A 43 4.94 -1.88 -8.13
N ASN A 44 4.06 -2.08 -9.10
CA ASN A 44 4.35 -1.90 -10.53
C ASN A 44 4.38 -0.42 -10.94
N HIS A 45 5.19 0.40 -10.27
CA HIS A 45 5.36 1.83 -10.57
C HIS A 45 6.53 2.10 -11.55
N GLY A 46 6.75 1.17 -12.48
CA GLY A 46 7.76 1.29 -13.53
C GLY A 46 9.19 1.38 -12.99
N GLN A 47 9.87 2.49 -13.26
CA GLN A 47 11.26 2.71 -12.83
C GLN A 47 11.42 3.39 -11.48
N ALA A 48 10.30 3.67 -10.78
CA ALA A 48 10.37 4.17 -9.42
C ALA A 48 11.12 3.17 -8.52
N ARG A 49 11.88 3.70 -7.55
CA ARG A 49 12.62 2.93 -6.55
C ARG A 49 12.26 3.45 -5.17
N SER A 50 12.24 2.55 -4.20
CA SER A 50 12.01 2.90 -2.80
C SER A 50 13.07 3.91 -2.33
N GLN A 51 12.63 4.91 -1.59
CA GLN A 51 13.55 5.82 -0.92
C GLN A 51 14.27 5.09 0.22
N PRO A 52 15.53 5.44 0.54
CA PRO A 52 16.20 4.93 1.73
C PRO A 52 15.40 5.24 3.01
N VAL A 53 15.35 4.31 3.95
CA VAL A 53 14.62 4.46 5.22
C VAL A 53 15.10 5.70 5.99
N GLN A 54 16.40 6.01 5.92
CA GLN A 54 17.03 7.14 6.61
C GLN A 54 16.53 8.50 6.10
N THR A 55 16.00 8.56 4.88
CA THR A 55 15.48 9.79 4.25
C THR A 55 13.95 9.76 4.12
N SER A 56 13.30 8.69 4.55
CA SER A 56 11.85 8.56 4.51
C SER A 56 11.21 9.64 5.39
N PRO A 57 10.21 10.40 4.89
CA PRO A 57 9.46 11.36 5.71
C PRO A 57 8.38 10.68 6.56
N TYR A 58 8.28 9.35 6.50
CA TYR A 58 7.29 8.54 7.19
C TYR A 58 7.95 7.57 8.16
N THR A 59 7.26 7.33 9.28
CA THR A 59 7.68 6.42 10.34
C THR A 59 6.64 5.32 10.50
N PHE A 60 7.12 4.09 10.72
CA PHE A 60 6.31 2.90 10.93
C PHE A 60 6.68 2.27 12.27
N ILE A 61 5.73 2.17 13.20
CA ILE A 61 5.97 1.64 14.55
C ILE A 61 4.96 0.54 14.84
N ALA A 62 5.46 -0.67 15.10
CA ALA A 62 4.66 -1.76 15.63
C ALA A 62 4.76 -1.78 17.16
N SER A 63 3.66 -2.08 17.85
CA SER A 63 3.64 -2.21 19.32
C SER A 63 4.44 -3.40 19.84
N SER A 64 4.71 -4.38 18.98
CA SER A 64 5.55 -5.55 19.26
C SER A 64 6.08 -6.13 17.94
N SER A 65 7.22 -6.82 18.00
CA SER A 65 7.71 -7.70 16.92
C SER A 65 7.49 -9.18 17.22
N GLN A 66 6.90 -9.50 18.38
CA GLN A 66 6.59 -10.84 18.84
C GLN A 66 5.09 -10.99 19.09
N TYR A 67 4.56 -12.14 18.73
CA TYR A 67 3.14 -12.44 18.89
C TYR A 67 2.92 -13.78 19.60
N GLY A 68 1.83 -13.83 20.34
CA GLY A 68 1.25 -15.07 20.88
C GLY A 68 -0.08 -15.40 20.20
N PRO A 69 -0.63 -16.60 20.49
CA PRO A 69 -1.90 -17.04 19.91
C PRO A 69 -3.03 -16.03 20.18
N GLY A 70 -3.70 -15.56 19.12
CA GLY A 70 -4.82 -14.61 19.21
C GLY A 70 -4.48 -13.20 19.71
N SER A 71 -3.20 -12.89 19.90
CA SER A 71 -2.77 -11.54 20.25
C SER A 71 -2.94 -10.55 19.10
N GLN A 72 -3.02 -9.27 19.42
CA GLN A 72 -3.08 -8.18 18.45
C GLN A 72 -1.84 -7.31 18.55
N ILE A 73 -1.35 -6.85 17.40
CA ILE A 73 -0.26 -5.88 17.29
C ILE A 73 -0.80 -4.64 16.60
N THR A 74 -0.60 -3.48 17.22
CA THR A 74 -0.94 -2.18 16.64
C THR A 74 0.22 -1.69 15.81
N VAL A 75 -0.04 -1.29 14.56
CA VAL A 75 0.94 -0.69 13.66
C VAL A 75 0.51 0.73 13.34
N THR A 76 1.38 1.69 13.61
CA THR A 76 1.12 3.13 13.39
C THR A 76 2.01 3.67 12.29
N ILE A 77 1.40 4.37 11.34
CA ILE A 77 2.06 5.15 10.29
C ILE A 77 1.91 6.63 10.64
N SER A 78 3.01 7.38 10.64
CA SER A 78 3.01 8.82 10.93
C SER A 78 4.16 9.53 10.21
N GLY A 79 4.28 10.85 10.41
CA GLY A 79 5.30 11.69 9.78
C GLY A 79 4.67 12.76 8.90
N SER A 80 5.12 12.88 7.66
CA SER A 80 4.47 13.74 6.66
C SER A 80 3.09 13.23 6.29
N SER A 81 2.22 14.11 5.80
CA SER A 81 0.90 13.70 5.33
C SER A 81 0.99 12.76 4.12
N PHE A 82 0.07 11.80 4.03
CA PHE A 82 0.00 10.79 2.96
C PHE A 82 -1.45 10.51 2.56
N LYS A 83 -1.68 9.90 1.39
CA LYS A 83 -3.04 9.54 0.93
C LYS A 83 -3.31 8.03 0.99
N GLY A 84 -2.28 7.24 0.74
CA GLY A 84 -2.40 5.79 0.69
C GLY A 84 -1.21 5.10 1.31
N PHE A 85 -1.39 3.81 1.58
CA PHE A 85 -0.39 2.90 2.11
C PHE A 85 -0.72 1.47 1.66
N PHE A 86 0.28 0.60 1.73
CA PHE A 86 0.14 -0.83 1.57
C PHE A 86 1.10 -1.49 2.54
N LEU A 87 0.60 -2.35 3.42
CA LEU A 87 1.41 -3.08 4.39
C LEU A 87 1.18 -4.57 4.25
N GLN A 88 2.24 -5.35 4.45
CA GLN A 88 2.18 -6.82 4.55
C GLN A 88 2.80 -7.29 5.87
N ALA A 89 2.25 -8.35 6.45
CA ALA A 89 2.79 -9.01 7.63
C ALA A 89 3.45 -10.33 7.25
N ARG A 90 4.71 -10.51 7.68
CA ARG A 90 5.57 -11.60 7.23
C ARG A 90 6.33 -12.24 8.39
N ASP A 91 6.60 -13.53 8.26
CA ASP A 91 7.50 -14.26 9.14
C ASP A 91 8.95 -13.90 8.79
N PRO A 92 9.78 -13.47 9.75
CA PRO A 92 11.15 -13.01 9.46
C PRO A 92 12.11 -14.15 9.08
N ASP A 93 11.77 -15.41 9.36
CA ASP A 93 12.62 -16.56 9.11
C ASP A 93 12.26 -17.23 7.77
N THR A 94 10.98 -17.24 7.38
CA THR A 94 10.51 -17.89 6.15
C THR A 94 10.07 -16.92 5.05
N ASP A 95 9.94 -15.62 5.36
CA ASP A 95 9.31 -14.59 4.51
C ASP A 95 7.86 -14.89 4.09
N SER A 96 7.22 -15.88 4.73
CA SER A 96 5.83 -16.25 4.45
C SER A 96 4.85 -15.22 5.01
N TRP A 97 3.73 -15.02 4.33
CA TRP A 97 2.61 -14.21 4.82
C TRP A 97 1.99 -14.85 6.06
N ILE A 98 1.80 -14.06 7.11
CA ILE A 98 1.28 -14.55 8.38
C ILE A 98 0.26 -13.60 9.02
N GLY A 99 -0.73 -14.21 9.68
CA GLY A 99 -1.79 -13.49 10.38
C GLY A 99 -2.74 -12.76 9.43
N SER A 100 -3.57 -11.90 10.00
CA SER A 100 -4.58 -11.14 9.27
C SER A 100 -4.66 -9.71 9.77
N TRP A 101 -5.15 -8.79 8.95
CA TRP A 101 -5.42 -7.43 9.38
C TRP A 101 -6.88 -7.27 9.78
N ALA A 102 -7.16 -6.50 10.82
CA ALA A 102 -8.52 -6.09 11.13
C ALA A 102 -9.00 -5.08 10.09
N GLN A 103 -10.18 -5.32 9.53
CA GLN A 103 -10.83 -4.37 8.63
C GLN A 103 -11.43 -3.21 9.43
N THR A 104 -11.22 -1.99 8.95
CA THR A 104 -11.79 -0.75 9.49
C THR A 104 -12.44 0.03 8.34
N ASP A 105 -13.26 1.04 8.65
CA ASP A 105 -13.97 1.79 7.62
C ASP A 105 -13.06 2.46 6.57
N ASN A 106 -11.80 2.76 6.94
CA ASN A 106 -10.85 3.44 6.06
C ASN A 106 -9.77 2.49 5.50
N THR A 107 -9.96 1.17 5.63
CA THR A 107 -8.99 0.17 5.16
C THR A 107 -9.62 -0.99 4.41
N ASN A 108 -8.93 -1.43 3.36
CA ASN A 108 -9.19 -2.69 2.68
C ASN A 108 -8.13 -3.72 3.07
N THR A 109 -8.52 -4.98 3.23
CA THR A 109 -7.62 -6.08 3.60
C THR A 109 -7.53 -7.08 2.46
N HIS A 110 -6.36 -7.71 2.32
CA HIS A 110 -6.13 -8.85 1.42
C HIS A 110 -5.66 -10.05 2.26
N PRO A 111 -6.59 -10.84 2.82
CA PRO A 111 -6.26 -12.00 3.66
C PRO A 111 -5.39 -13.06 2.97
N GLU A 112 -5.50 -13.20 1.66
CA GLU A 112 -4.72 -14.11 0.81
C GLU A 112 -3.21 -13.83 0.84
N CYS A 113 -2.81 -12.65 1.30
CA CYS A 113 -1.42 -12.24 1.39
C CYS A 113 -1.08 -11.42 2.64
N SER A 114 -1.88 -11.58 3.69
CA SER A 114 -1.71 -10.89 4.98
C SER A 114 -1.42 -9.39 4.81
N ALA A 115 -2.20 -8.73 3.95
CA ALA A 115 -1.98 -7.33 3.58
C ALA A 115 -3.16 -6.40 3.95
N VAL A 116 -2.86 -5.10 4.06
CA VAL A 116 -3.84 -4.03 4.27
C VAL A 116 -3.46 -2.79 3.48
N THR A 117 -4.46 -2.06 2.99
CA THR A 117 -4.31 -0.80 2.25
C THR A 117 -5.39 0.20 2.66
N HIS A 118 -5.21 1.47 2.32
CA HIS A 118 -6.25 2.49 2.43
C HIS A 118 -7.51 2.15 1.60
N ALA A 119 -8.68 2.63 2.03
CA ALA A 119 -9.94 2.47 1.29
C ALA A 119 -10.46 3.78 0.66
N ASP A 120 -9.75 4.89 0.86
CA ASP A 120 -10.18 6.22 0.43
C ASP A 120 -8.97 7.10 0.03
N PRO A 121 -9.15 8.09 -0.86
CA PRO A 121 -8.06 8.93 -1.36
C PRO A 121 -7.78 10.17 -0.48
N TYR A 122 -8.40 10.28 0.70
CA TYR A 122 -8.29 11.46 1.54
C TYR A 122 -6.93 11.50 2.24
N VAL A 123 -6.47 12.73 2.50
CA VAL A 123 -5.18 12.99 3.17
C VAL A 123 -5.27 12.55 4.63
N LYS A 124 -4.25 11.81 5.06
CA LYS A 124 -4.08 11.22 6.38
C LYS A 124 -2.85 11.86 7.04
N GLN A 125 -2.97 12.19 8.32
CA GLN A 125 -1.84 12.64 9.16
C GLN A 125 -1.18 11.47 9.89
N HIS A 126 -1.98 10.43 10.17
CA HIS A 126 -1.55 9.18 10.75
C HIS A 126 -2.52 8.06 10.31
N ALA A 127 -2.08 6.82 10.44
CA ALA A 127 -2.94 5.64 10.32
C ALA A 127 -2.59 4.67 11.45
N THR A 128 -3.62 4.10 12.08
CA THR A 128 -3.48 3.08 13.12
C THR A 128 -4.16 1.81 12.63
N LEU A 129 -3.37 0.74 12.51
CA LEU A 129 -3.76 -0.53 11.94
C LEU A 129 -3.63 -1.62 13.00
N ILE A 130 -4.48 -2.64 12.94
CA ILE A 130 -4.46 -3.76 13.87
C ILE A 130 -4.17 -5.03 13.09
N TRP A 131 -3.07 -5.71 13.44
CA TRP A 131 -2.75 -7.04 12.95
C TRP A 131 -3.10 -8.09 14.00
N ASN A 132 -3.77 -9.15 13.58
CA ASN A 132 -4.20 -10.27 14.39
C ASN A 132 -3.25 -11.46 14.17
N ALA A 133 -2.69 -11.97 15.25
CA ALA A 133 -1.87 -13.16 15.24
C ALA A 133 -2.69 -14.41 14.87
N PRO A 134 -2.09 -15.43 14.22
CA PRO A 134 -2.75 -16.71 14.02
C PRO A 134 -3.20 -17.33 15.37
N PRO A 135 -4.36 -17.98 15.43
CA PRO A 135 -4.95 -18.44 16.69
C PRO A 135 -4.19 -19.58 17.37
N ASN A 136 -3.30 -20.27 16.65
CA ASN A 136 -2.57 -21.44 17.13
C ASN A 136 -1.05 -21.31 16.98
N ALA A 137 -0.53 -20.09 16.79
CA ALA A 137 0.89 -19.86 16.57
C ALA A 137 1.45 -18.80 17.51
N ARG A 138 2.77 -18.84 17.69
CA ARG A 138 3.56 -17.83 18.38
C ARG A 138 4.85 -17.63 17.60
N GLY A 139 5.43 -16.45 17.64
CA GLY A 139 6.67 -16.21 16.95
C GLY A 139 6.97 -14.73 16.79
N ARG A 140 7.77 -14.43 15.77
CA ARG A 140 8.09 -13.06 15.36
C ARG A 140 7.33 -12.71 14.10
N VAL A 141 7.03 -11.42 13.95
CA VAL A 141 6.45 -10.86 12.74
C VAL A 141 7.20 -9.58 12.40
N TYR A 142 7.38 -9.34 11.11
CA TYR A 142 7.81 -8.05 10.61
C TYR A 142 6.80 -7.52 9.60
N PHE A 143 6.76 -6.20 9.48
CA PHE A 143 5.83 -5.50 8.62
C PHE A 143 6.61 -4.76 7.54
N THR A 144 6.17 -4.91 6.30
CA THR A 144 6.75 -4.23 5.13
C THR A 144 5.73 -3.34 4.47
#